data_AF-A0A160PSC8-F1
#
_entry.id   AF-A0A160PSC8-F1
#
_cell.length_a   1.000
_cell.length_b   1.000
_cell.length_c   1.000
_cell.angle_alpha   90.00
_cell.angle_beta   90.00
_cell.angle_gamma   90.00
#
_symmetry.space_group_name_H-M   'P 1'
#
loop_
_entity.id
_entity.type
_entity.pdbx_description
1 polymer ?
#
loop_
_entity_poly.entity_id
_entity_poly.type
_entity_poly.pdbx_seq_one_letter_code
_entity_poly.pdbx_strand_id
1 'polypeptide(L)'
;MFLNSYEKHNDANPVTINSKLYRVKWWNLPLLEFASFVVGLVLELSNPEILSNLHRLGVFLNIAGFSGLIAGIPLLFVPLRVRWVDFCYIGSGLLVFFYFGSFLDGSYIFLNLFLLLGLGMIVSGFSYSLRRTLALHFAIKRQED
;
A
#
# COMPACT_ATOMS: atom_id res chain seq x y z
N MET A 1 30.34 33.57 4.47
CA MET A 1 29.60 32.71 5.42
C MET A 1 28.48 32.04 4.64
N PHE A 2 28.58 30.72 4.50
CA PHE A 2 27.93 29.86 3.51
C PHE A 2 26.46 29.53 3.84
N LEU A 3 25.52 30.43 3.51
CA LEU A 3 24.09 30.17 3.74
C LEU A 3 23.20 30.61 2.57
N ASN A 4 23.54 30.27 1.33
CA ASN A 4 22.63 30.53 0.21
C ASN A 4 22.66 29.51 -0.94
N SER A 5 23.21 28.32 -0.70
CA SER A 5 23.38 27.29 -1.74
C SER A 5 22.56 26.03 -1.53
N TYR A 6 21.78 25.94 -0.45
CA TYR A 6 20.90 24.78 -0.19
C TYR A 6 19.47 24.96 -0.72
N GLU A 7 19.09 26.17 -1.14
CA GLU A 7 17.72 26.45 -1.61
C GLU A 7 17.52 26.28 -3.13
N LYS A 8 18.58 25.94 -3.88
CA LYS A 8 18.58 26.04 -5.35
C LYS A 8 18.85 24.73 -6.09
N HIS A 9 18.35 23.61 -5.54
CA HIS A 9 18.39 22.30 -6.22
C HIS A 9 17.07 21.50 -6.18
N ASN A 10 15.96 22.09 -5.74
CA ASN A 10 14.63 21.46 -5.83
C ASN A 10 13.83 21.84 -7.08
N ASP A 11 14.48 22.42 -8.10
CA ASP A 11 13.97 22.43 -9.48
C ASP A 11 14.35 21.10 -10.15
N ALA A 12 13.64 20.02 -9.83
CA ALA A 12 13.92 18.71 -10.42
C ALA A 12 12.63 18.07 -10.99
N ASN A 13 12.28 18.52 -12.19
CA ASN A 13 11.18 18.07 -13.07
C ASN A 13 9.75 18.31 -12.54
N PRO A 14 8.88 19.02 -13.29
CA PRO A 14 7.46 19.04 -12.96
C PRO A 14 6.93 17.61 -12.92
N VAL A 15 6.15 17.29 -11.88
CA VAL A 15 5.47 16.00 -11.77
C VAL A 15 4.45 15.92 -12.90
N THR A 16 4.85 15.29 -14.00
CA THR A 16 3.97 15.03 -15.14
C THR A 16 3.21 13.71 -14.96
N ILE A 17 2.13 13.51 -15.70
CA ILE A 17 1.31 12.28 -15.70
C ILE A 17 2.13 11.00 -16.02
N ASN A 18 3.27 11.16 -16.70
CA ASN A 18 4.21 10.08 -17.00
C ASN A 18 5.21 9.79 -15.86
N SER A 19 5.23 10.62 -14.81
CA SER A 19 6.11 10.42 -13.66
C SER A 19 5.73 9.14 -12.92
N LYS A 20 6.74 8.41 -12.45
CA LYS A 20 6.56 7.25 -11.58
C LYS A 20 6.23 7.70 -10.17
N LEU A 21 5.44 6.93 -9.42
CA LEU A 21 4.96 7.32 -8.10
C LEU A 21 6.12 7.58 -7.11
N TYR A 22 7.24 6.85 -7.23
CA TYR A 22 8.42 7.08 -6.38
C TYR A 22 9.01 8.50 -6.46
N ARG A 23 8.78 9.21 -7.58
CA ARG A 23 9.28 10.58 -7.79
C ARG A 23 8.41 11.61 -7.06
N VAL A 24 7.21 11.23 -6.64
CA VAL A 24 6.26 12.11 -5.96
C VAL A 24 6.46 11.99 -4.46
N LYS A 25 7.29 12.88 -3.90
CA LYS A 25 7.91 12.77 -2.56
C LYS A 25 6.96 12.34 -1.43
N TRP A 26 5.81 13.00 -1.27
CA TRP A 26 4.86 12.69 -0.20
C TRP A 26 3.90 11.54 -0.53
N TRP A 27 3.60 11.32 -1.81
CA TRP A 27 2.64 10.32 -2.27
C TRP A 27 3.26 8.92 -2.46
N ASN A 28 4.58 8.81 -2.30
CA ASN A 28 5.34 7.58 -2.32
C ASN A 28 5.21 6.75 -1.02
N LEU A 29 4.88 7.40 0.10
CA LEU A 29 4.87 6.75 1.41
C LEU A 29 3.67 5.79 1.52
N PRO A 30 3.89 4.52 1.94
CA PRO A 30 2.81 3.55 2.17
C PRO A 30 2.12 3.84 3.50
N LEU A 31 1.55 5.04 3.59
CA LEU A 31 1.04 5.61 4.84
C LEU A 31 -0.19 4.84 5.34
N LEU A 32 -1.01 4.33 4.42
CA LEU A 32 -2.18 3.54 4.75
C LEU A 32 -1.79 2.15 5.27
N GLU A 33 -0.84 1.48 4.61
CA GLU A 33 -0.33 0.17 5.01
C GLU A 33 0.39 0.25 6.36
N PHE A 34 1.17 1.32 6.58
CA PHE A 34 1.81 1.57 7.86
C PHE A 34 0.79 1.89 8.96
N ALA A 35 -0.22 2.72 8.67
CA ALA A 35 -1.27 3.03 9.62
C ALA A 35 -2.08 1.78 10.00
N SER A 36 -2.44 0.92 9.04
CA SER A 36 -3.15 -0.33 9.32
C SER A 36 -2.31 -1.28 10.15
N PHE A 37 -1.00 -1.38 9.88
CA PHE A 37 -0.07 -2.17 10.69
C PHE A 37 0.00 -1.68 12.14
N VAL A 38 0.18 -0.37 12.35
CA VAL A 38 0.26 0.22 13.70
C VAL A 38 -1.05 0.08 14.46
N VAL A 39 -2.19 0.38 13.82
CA VAL A 39 -3.51 0.21 14.44
C VAL A 39 -3.76 -1.26 14.79
N GLY A 40 -3.37 -2.19 13.91
CA GLY A 40 -3.44 -3.62 14.16
C GLY A 40 -2.66 -4.03 15.40
N LEU A 41 -1.40 -3.59 15.51
CA LEU A 41 -0.55 -3.84 16.68
C LEU A 41 -1.15 -3.27 17.97
N VAL A 42 -1.65 -2.03 17.95
CA VAL A 42 -2.25 -1.41 19.14
C VAL A 42 -3.49 -2.20 19.58
N LEU A 43 -4.34 -2.62 18.65
CA LEU A 43 -5.54 -3.41 18.97
C LEU A 43 -5.19 -4.79 19.54
N GLU A 44 -4.17 -5.45 18.97
CA GLU A 44 -3.67 -6.75 19.40
C GLU A 44 -3.09 -6.67 20.83
N LEU A 45 -2.29 -5.64 21.11
CA LEU A 45 -1.67 -5.44 22.43
C LEU A 45 -2.66 -4.95 23.49
N SER A 46 -3.65 -4.14 23.11
CA SER A 46 -4.63 -3.58 24.05
C SER A 46 -5.72 -4.59 24.44
N ASN A 47 -5.92 -5.65 23.65
CA ASN A 47 -6.92 -6.68 23.88
C ASN A 47 -6.25 -8.06 23.85
N PRO A 48 -5.63 -8.52 24.94
CA PRO A 48 -4.93 -9.80 24.99
C PRO A 48 -5.87 -11.02 24.94
N GLU A 49 -7.17 -10.81 25.04
CA GLU A 49 -8.17 -11.87 24.90
C GLU A 49 -8.24 -12.38 23.45
N ILE A 50 -7.64 -13.55 23.21
CA ILE A 50 -7.52 -14.19 21.88
C ILE A 50 -8.90 -14.40 21.20
N LEU A 51 -9.96 -14.57 21.99
CA LEU A 51 -11.33 -14.77 21.49
C LEU A 51 -12.07 -13.46 21.19
N SER A 52 -11.52 -12.30 21.58
CA SER A 52 -12.14 -11.01 21.32
C SER A 52 -12.15 -10.69 19.82
N ASN A 53 -13.29 -10.21 19.32
CA ASN A 53 -13.40 -9.73 17.94
C ASN A 53 -12.43 -8.58 17.64
N LEU A 54 -12.11 -7.76 18.64
CA LEU A 54 -11.12 -6.68 18.52
C LEU A 54 -9.70 -7.22 18.35
N HIS A 55 -9.36 -8.29 19.06
CA HIS A 55 -8.05 -8.95 18.91
C HIS A 55 -7.91 -9.56 17.51
N ARG A 56 -8.94 -10.28 17.03
CA ARG A 56 -8.95 -10.85 15.66
C ARG A 56 -8.85 -9.77 14.58
N LEU A 57 -9.55 -8.65 14.76
CA LEU A 57 -9.45 -7.49 13.87
C LEU A 57 -8.03 -6.92 13.90
N GLY A 58 -7.43 -6.80 15.09
CA GLY A 58 -6.05 -6.33 15.29
C GLY A 58 -5.03 -7.19 14.55
N VAL A 59 -5.10 -8.50 14.74
CA VAL A 59 -4.25 -9.48 14.02
C VAL A 59 -4.45 -9.36 12.51
N PHE A 60 -5.70 -9.25 12.04
CA PHE A 60 -5.99 -9.10 10.62
C PHE A 60 -5.39 -7.80 10.04
N LEU A 61 -5.56 -6.66 10.71
CA LEU A 61 -5.00 -5.36 10.32
C LEU A 61 -3.47 -5.35 10.34
N ASN A 62 -2.87 -5.98 11.35
CA ASN A 62 -1.44 -6.12 11.52
C ASN A 62 -0.85 -6.89 10.32
N ILE A 63 -1.38 -8.10 10.09
CA ILE A 63 -0.98 -8.97 8.98
C ILE A 63 -1.19 -8.30 7.62
N ALA A 64 -2.35 -7.69 7.40
CA ALA A 64 -2.71 -6.99 6.17
C ALA A 64 -1.79 -5.79 5.88
N GLY A 65 -1.48 -5.00 6.91
CA GLY A 65 -0.57 -3.86 6.80
C GLY A 65 0.85 -4.30 6.51
N PHE A 66 1.36 -5.29 7.25
CA PHE A 66 2.71 -5.82 7.04
C PHE A 66 2.89 -6.43 5.66
N SER A 67 1.97 -7.30 5.21
CA SER A 67 2.04 -7.89 3.88
C SER A 67 1.84 -6.86 2.77
N GLY A 68 0.99 -5.85 3.00
CA GLY A 68 0.78 -4.72 2.10
C GLY A 68 2.05 -3.86 1.88
N LEU A 69 2.88 -3.68 2.91
CA LEU A 69 4.16 -2.96 2.76
C LEU A 69 5.10 -3.65 1.78
N ILE A 70 5.17 -4.98 1.83
CA ILE A 70 6.04 -5.79 0.96
C ILE A 70 5.44 -5.92 -0.44
N ALA A 71 4.16 -6.29 -0.52
CA ALA A 71 3.44 -6.44 -1.79
C ALA A 71 3.24 -5.09 -2.51
N GLY A 72 3.36 -3.96 -1.81
CA GLY A 72 3.27 -2.63 -2.40
C GLY A 72 4.50 -2.21 -3.21
N ILE A 73 5.66 -2.85 -3.01
CA ILE A 73 6.93 -2.44 -3.63
C ILE A 73 6.85 -2.41 -5.17
N PRO A 74 6.29 -3.41 -5.87
CA PRO A 74 6.16 -3.39 -7.33
C PRO A 74 5.33 -2.20 -7.87
N LEU A 75 4.31 -1.75 -7.13
CA LEU A 75 3.43 -0.65 -7.56
C LEU A 75 4.13 0.72 -7.56
N LEU A 76 5.25 0.86 -6.86
CA LEU A 76 6.09 2.08 -6.85
C LEU A 76 6.65 2.44 -8.23
N PHE A 77 6.90 1.41 -9.05
CA PHE A 77 7.54 1.55 -10.35
C PHE A 77 6.55 1.85 -11.47
N VAL A 78 5.25 1.73 -11.19
CA VAL A 78 4.17 1.92 -12.16
C VAL A 78 3.94 3.43 -12.37
N PRO A 79 3.82 3.90 -13.62
CA PRO A 79 3.53 5.30 -13.91
C PRO A 79 2.12 5.72 -13.45
N LEU A 80 1.95 7.00 -13.09
CA LEU A 80 0.66 7.54 -12.61
C LEU A 80 -0.49 7.38 -13.61
N ARG A 81 -0.23 7.39 -14.92
CA ARG A 81 -1.27 7.18 -15.95
C ARG A 81 -1.86 5.77 -15.96
N VAL A 82 -1.13 4.76 -15.48
CA VAL A 82 -1.44 3.34 -15.73
C VAL A 82 -2.30 2.75 -14.59
N ARG A 83 -3.50 3.29 -14.40
CA ARG A 83 -4.39 2.90 -13.28
C ARG A 83 -4.91 1.47 -13.34
N TRP A 84 -5.02 0.87 -14.53
CA TRP A 84 -5.49 -0.51 -14.67
C TRP A 84 -4.61 -1.51 -13.91
N VAL A 85 -3.31 -1.21 -13.72
CA VAL A 85 -2.40 -2.11 -13.00
C VAL A 85 -2.86 -2.27 -11.56
N ASP A 86 -3.35 -1.19 -10.94
CA ASP A 86 -3.83 -1.24 -9.55
C ASP A 86 -5.06 -2.15 -9.44
N PHE A 87 -5.99 -2.07 -10.40
CA PHE A 87 -7.16 -2.96 -10.46
C PHE A 87 -6.79 -4.41 -10.76
N CYS A 88 -5.84 -4.67 -11.66
CA CYS A 88 -5.31 -6.00 -11.89
C CYS A 88 -4.62 -6.56 -10.64
N TYR A 89 -3.93 -5.70 -9.88
CA TYR A 89 -3.27 -6.08 -8.63
C TYR A 89 -4.28 -6.48 -7.55
N ILE A 90 -5.36 -5.71 -7.39
CA ILE A 90 -6.47 -6.05 -6.49
C ILE A 90 -7.16 -7.33 -6.94
N GLY A 91 -7.50 -7.46 -8.23
CA GLY A 91 -8.19 -8.61 -8.78
C GLY A 91 -7.38 -9.90 -8.65
N SER A 92 -6.09 -9.86 -8.96
CA SER A 92 -5.19 -11.00 -8.75
C SER A 92 -5.01 -11.33 -7.26
N GLY A 93 -4.92 -10.31 -6.39
CA GLY A 93 -4.91 -10.50 -4.94
C GLY A 93 -6.17 -11.19 -4.41
N LEU A 94 -7.36 -10.78 -4.88
CA LEU A 94 -8.64 -11.42 -4.55
C LEU A 94 -8.68 -12.88 -5.03
N LEU A 95 -8.24 -13.13 -6.27
CA LEU A 95 -8.21 -14.47 -6.83
C LEU A 95 -7.29 -15.38 -6.00
N VAL A 96 -6.08 -14.93 -5.68
CA VAL A 96 -5.14 -15.66 -4.81
C VAL A 96 -5.75 -15.88 -3.43
N PHE A 97 -6.32 -14.85 -2.81
CA PHE A 97 -6.90 -14.94 -1.47
C PHE A 97 -8.06 -15.95 -1.41
N PHE A 98 -9.02 -15.89 -2.33
CA PHE A 98 -10.16 -16.81 -2.35
C PHE A 98 -9.78 -18.22 -2.80
N TYR A 99 -8.90 -18.34 -3.78
CA TYR A 99 -8.43 -19.63 -4.27
C TYR A 99 -7.75 -20.40 -3.13
N PHE A 100 -6.71 -19.82 -2.51
CA PHE A 100 -6.00 -20.49 -1.43
C PHE A 100 -6.81 -20.57 -0.13
N GLY A 101 -7.74 -19.64 0.08
CA GLY A 101 -8.64 -19.67 1.23
C GLY A 101 -9.60 -20.86 1.20
N SER A 102 -9.93 -21.36 0.02
CA SER A 102 -10.77 -22.54 -0.17
C SER A 102 -10.06 -23.85 0.21
N PHE A 103 -8.74 -23.84 0.36
CA PHE A 103 -7.91 -25.00 0.71
C PHE A 103 -7.41 -24.95 2.16
N LEU A 104 -7.95 -24.07 3.02
CA LEU A 104 -7.57 -23.88 4.42
C LEU A 104 -7.99 -25.07 5.32
N ASP A 105 -7.45 -26.26 5.06
CA ASP A 105 -7.47 -27.39 5.98
C ASP A 105 -6.31 -27.34 7.00
N GLY A 106 -5.66 -26.16 7.14
CA GLY A 106 -4.73 -25.86 8.23
C GLY A 106 -3.33 -26.49 8.15
N SER A 107 -3.05 -27.41 7.22
CA SER A 107 -1.82 -28.23 7.25
C SER A 107 -0.62 -27.67 6.46
N TYR A 108 -0.76 -26.57 5.70
CA TYR A 108 0.27 -26.15 4.74
C TYR A 108 0.76 -24.71 4.96
N ILE A 109 1.96 -24.57 5.52
CA ILE A 109 2.65 -23.27 5.74
C ILE A 109 2.74 -22.44 4.44
N PHE A 110 3.00 -23.08 3.30
CA PHE A 110 3.08 -22.39 2.01
C PHE A 110 1.75 -21.75 1.59
N LEU A 111 0.63 -22.40 1.92
CA LEU A 111 -0.72 -21.92 1.61
C LEU A 111 -1.02 -20.61 2.34
N ASN A 112 -0.61 -20.52 3.61
CA ASN A 112 -0.71 -19.30 4.41
C ASN A 112 0.12 -18.16 3.81
N LEU A 113 1.30 -18.45 3.23
CA LEU A 113 2.12 -17.42 2.59
C LEU A 113 1.41 -16.78 1.38
N PHE A 114 0.73 -17.58 0.56
CA PHE A 114 -0.05 -17.06 -0.57
C PHE A 114 -1.28 -16.29 -0.12
N LEU A 115 -1.93 -16.68 0.97
CA LEU A 115 -3.02 -15.91 1.57
C LEU A 115 -2.54 -14.53 2.06
N LEU A 116 -1.40 -14.49 2.74
CA LEU A 116 -0.75 -13.25 3.18
C LEU A 116 -0.40 -12.35 2.00
N LEU A 117 0.16 -12.94 0.93
CA LEU A 117 0.47 -12.24 -0.30
C LEU A 117 -0.80 -11.67 -0.95
N GLY A 118 -1.84 -12.48 -1.13
CA GLY A 118 -3.11 -12.04 -1.71
C GLY A 118 -3.73 -10.89 -0.93
N LEU A 119 -3.76 -10.99 0.41
CA LEU A 119 -4.22 -9.93 1.28
C LEU A 119 -3.38 -8.65 1.14
N GLY A 120 -2.06 -8.80 1.10
CA GLY A 120 -1.14 -7.67 0.90
C GLY A 120 -1.35 -6.99 -0.45
N MET A 121 -1.61 -7.76 -1.51
CA MET A 121 -1.90 -7.23 -2.85
C MET A 121 -3.21 -6.44 -2.90
N ILE A 122 -4.24 -6.90 -2.19
CA ILE A 122 -5.52 -6.19 -2.08
C ILE A 122 -5.30 -4.84 -1.38
N VAL A 123 -4.67 -4.85 -0.20
CA VAL A 123 -4.47 -3.67 0.64
C VAL A 123 -3.57 -2.64 -0.06
N SER A 124 -2.44 -3.10 -0.61
CA SER A 124 -1.53 -2.22 -1.35
C SER A 124 -2.20 -1.71 -2.62
N GLY A 125 -2.91 -2.55 -3.38
CA GLY A 125 -3.66 -2.12 -4.55
C GLY A 125 -4.65 -0.98 -4.26
N PHE A 126 -5.43 -1.09 -3.18
CA PHE A 126 -6.33 0.00 -2.75
C PHE A 126 -5.56 1.26 -2.34
N SER A 127 -4.52 1.11 -1.50
CA SER A 127 -3.69 2.24 -1.07
C SER A 127 -3.07 2.99 -2.25
N TYR A 128 -2.46 2.26 -3.19
CA TYR A 128 -1.82 2.84 -4.37
C TYR A 128 -2.83 3.48 -5.33
N SER A 129 -4.01 2.88 -5.52
CA SER A 129 -5.08 3.45 -6.34
C SER A 129 -5.54 4.80 -5.77
N LEU A 130 -5.72 4.90 -4.45
CA LEU A 130 -6.06 6.16 -3.77
C LEU A 130 -4.94 7.19 -3.92
N ARG A 131 -3.69 6.81 -3.62
CA ARG A 131 -2.52 7.70 -3.72
C ARG A 131 -2.31 8.22 -5.15
N ARG A 132 -2.47 7.36 -6.15
CA ARG A 132 -2.36 7.74 -7.57
C ARG A 132 -3.49 8.66 -8.01
N THR A 133 -4.71 8.44 -7.53
CA THR A 133 -5.85 9.33 -7.81
C THR A 133 -5.62 10.72 -7.24
N LEU A 134 -5.15 10.81 -5.99
CA LEU A 134 -4.83 12.09 -5.35
C LEU A 134 -3.65 12.78 -6.06
N ALA A 135 -2.57 12.06 -6.32
CA ALA A 135 -1.40 12.61 -7.03
C ALA A 135 -1.76 13.13 -8.44
N LEU A 136 -2.64 12.44 -9.17
CA LEU A 136 -3.15 12.91 -10.46
C LEU A 136 -3.96 14.20 -10.32
N HIS A 137 -4.85 14.28 -9.34
CA HIS A 137 -5.67 15.47 -9.12
C HIS A 137 -4.80 16.71 -8.80
N PHE A 138 -3.78 16.54 -7.96
CA PHE A 138 -2.82 17.61 -7.67
C PHE A 138 -1.92 17.96 -8.87
N ALA A 139 -1.52 16.98 -9.67
CA ALA A 139 -0.71 17.21 -10.86
C ALA A 139 -1.49 17.97 -11.95
N ILE A 140 -2.77 17.66 -12.15
CA ILE A 140 -3.65 18.37 -13.09
C ILE A 140 -3.87 19.80 -12.63
N LYS A 141 -4.23 20.01 -11.35
CA LYS A 141 -4.46 21.35 -10.80
C LYS A 141 -3.25 22.27 -10.97
N ARG A 142 -2.03 21.75 -10.77
CA ARG A 142 -0.78 22.51 -10.95
C ARG A 142 -0.45 22.86 -12.40
N GLN A 143 -1.13 22.25 -13.38
CA GLN A 143 -0.97 22.62 -14.80
C GLN A 143 -1.96 23.70 -15.25
N GLU A 144 -2.99 23.97 -14.44
CA GLU A 144 -3.98 25.03 -14.69
C GLU A 144 -3.58 26.37 -14.04
N ASP A 145 -2.74 26.33 -12.99
CA ASP A 145 -2.11 27.50 -12.33
C ASP A 145 -0.82 27.94 -13.05
#